data_AF-A0A3Q0CKK6-F1
#
_entry.id   AF-A0A3Q0CKK6-F1
#
_cell.length_a   1.000
_cell.length_b   1.000
_cell.length_c   1.000
_cell.angle_alpha   90.00
_cell.angle_beta   90.00
_cell.angle_gamma   90.00
#
_symmetry.space_group_name_H-M   'P 1'
#
loop_
_entity.id
_entity.type
_entity.pdbx_description
1 polymer ?
#
loop_
_entity_poly.entity_id
_entity_poly.type
_entity_poly.pdbx_seq_one_letter_code
_entity_poly.pdbx_strand_id
1 'polypeptide(L)'
;MLMTLAEDAHQQIAREMNLSETAFIRKLQPSDNFTQSSCFGLRWFTPVNEVPLCGHATLASAAVLFHKIKNTNSTLTFATMSGELRARRAEDGIAAIGDTLVQDIRYSPDTRKLLVRLSDSYNRVQKYLRRSAHTVLSSYWSQQLGKKEMRAFQCSRRGGELDISLRPDGRVDMKGGAAIVLEGTLTV
;
A
#
# COMPACT_ATOMS: atom_id res chain seq x y z
N MET A 1 20.46 -16.65 -14.93
CA MET A 1 20.65 -15.19 -15.04
C MET A 1 19.31 -14.54 -14.68
N LEU A 2 19.18 -13.92 -13.50
CA LEU A 2 17.95 -13.20 -13.14
C LEU A 2 17.94 -11.92 -13.97
N MET A 3 17.09 -11.87 -15.01
CA MET A 3 16.84 -10.62 -15.73
C MET A 3 16.08 -9.68 -14.79
N THR A 4 16.81 -8.88 -14.02
CA THR A 4 16.25 -7.64 -13.47
C THR A 4 15.95 -6.72 -14.63
N LEU A 5 14.68 -6.33 -14.79
CA LEU A 5 14.29 -5.24 -15.69
C LEU A 5 15.19 -4.03 -15.41
N ALA A 6 15.66 -3.38 -16.47
CA ALA A 6 16.38 -2.13 -16.33
C ALA A 6 15.46 -1.04 -15.73
N GLU A 7 16.04 -0.04 -15.07
CA GLU A 7 15.30 1.04 -14.39
C GLU A 7 14.32 1.76 -15.32
N ASP A 8 14.77 2.03 -16.54
CA ASP A 8 14.01 2.67 -17.61
C ASP A 8 12.81 1.83 -18.08
N ALA A 9 12.96 0.50 -18.11
CA ALA A 9 11.87 -0.40 -18.51
C ALA A 9 10.66 -0.31 -17.56
N HIS A 10 10.87 -0.17 -16.25
CA HIS A 10 9.77 -0.03 -15.29
C HIS A 10 8.89 1.19 -15.59
N GLN A 11 9.52 2.33 -15.87
CA GLN A 11 8.80 3.57 -16.17
C GLN A 11 8.08 3.50 -17.53
N GLN A 12 8.69 2.86 -18.54
CA GLN A 12 8.06 2.66 -19.84
C GLN A 12 6.82 1.77 -19.74
N ILE A 13 6.92 0.64 -19.02
CA ILE A 13 5.79 -0.25 -18.77
C ILE A 13 4.67 0.50 -18.03
N ALA A 14 5.01 1.24 -16.97
CA ALA A 14 4.01 1.99 -16.21
C ALA A 14 3.32 3.07 -17.06
N ARG A 15 4.05 3.71 -17.97
CA ARG A 15 3.52 4.66 -18.95
C ARG A 15 2.55 3.99 -19.92
N GLU A 16 2.93 2.84 -20.45
CA GLU A 16 2.12 2.07 -21.41
C GLU A 16 0.83 1.55 -20.77
N MET A 17 0.92 0.98 -19.55
CA MET A 17 -0.25 0.46 -18.84
C MET A 17 -1.28 1.55 -18.53
N ASN A 18 -0.84 2.81 -18.39
CA ASN A 18 -1.68 3.99 -18.18
C ASN A 18 -2.71 3.83 -17.04
N LEU A 19 -2.32 3.11 -15.99
CA LEU A 19 -3.10 2.94 -14.76
C LEU A 19 -2.66 3.96 -13.71
N SER A 20 -3.41 4.07 -12.60
CA SER A 20 -3.06 5.00 -11.52
C SER A 20 -1.66 4.70 -10.92
N GLU A 21 -1.35 3.41 -10.80
CA GLU A 21 -0.06 2.87 -10.38
C GLU A 21 0.18 1.50 -11.02
N THR A 22 1.43 1.24 -11.38
CA THR A 22 1.95 -0.08 -11.72
C THR A 22 2.97 -0.48 -10.66
N ALA A 23 2.75 -1.65 -10.05
CA ALA A 23 3.60 -2.16 -8.97
C ALA A 23 4.49 -3.29 -9.48
N PHE A 24 5.76 -3.26 -9.09
CA PHE A 24 6.74 -4.27 -9.48
C PHE A 24 7.26 -4.98 -8.23
N ILE A 25 7.01 -6.29 -8.16
CA ILE A 25 7.49 -7.17 -7.10
C ILE A 25 8.81 -7.78 -7.55
N ARG A 26 9.84 -7.67 -6.71
CA ARG A 26 11.19 -8.09 -7.05
C ARG A 26 11.75 -9.02 -5.99
N LYS A 27 12.49 -10.03 -6.42
CA LYS A 27 13.32 -10.85 -5.53
C LYS A 27 14.45 -10.00 -4.96
N LEU A 28 14.82 -10.22 -3.70
CA LEU A 28 15.91 -9.49 -3.05
C LEU A 28 17.23 -10.23 -3.20
N GLN A 29 17.18 -11.56 -3.14
CA GLN A 29 18.31 -12.46 -3.30
C GLN A 29 18.12 -13.41 -4.48
N PRO A 30 19.21 -13.92 -5.08
CA PRO A 30 19.10 -14.88 -6.18
C PRO A 30 18.37 -16.18 -5.82
N SER A 31 18.48 -16.61 -4.57
CA SER A 31 17.82 -17.80 -4.03
C SER A 31 16.32 -17.60 -3.75
N ASP A 32 15.82 -16.36 -3.79
CA ASP A 32 14.42 -16.10 -3.48
C ASP A 32 13.48 -16.69 -4.52
N ASN A 33 12.28 -17.05 -4.07
CA ASN A 33 11.20 -17.48 -4.93
C ASN A 33 9.85 -16.91 -4.44
N PHE A 34 8.93 -16.70 -5.37
CA PHE A 34 7.66 -16.04 -5.05
C PHE A 34 6.68 -16.91 -4.25
N THR A 35 6.95 -18.22 -4.08
CA THR A 35 6.06 -19.14 -3.36
C THR A 35 6.47 -19.37 -1.90
N GLN A 36 7.75 -19.22 -1.55
CA GLN A 36 8.29 -19.54 -0.23
C GLN A 36 9.03 -18.38 0.44
N SER A 37 9.59 -17.43 -0.32
CA SER A 37 10.20 -16.24 0.30
C SER A 37 9.11 -15.37 0.93
N SER A 38 9.43 -14.79 2.09
CA SER A 38 8.56 -13.87 2.82
C SER A 38 8.93 -12.40 2.61
N CYS A 39 10.10 -12.11 2.05
CA CYS A 39 10.60 -10.75 1.83
C CYS A 39 10.78 -10.47 0.33
N PHE A 40 10.26 -9.32 -0.12
CA PHE A 40 10.33 -8.90 -1.52
C PHE A 40 10.66 -7.41 -1.63
N GLY A 41 11.30 -7.01 -2.72
CA GLY A 41 11.35 -5.61 -3.11
C GLY A 41 10.02 -5.19 -3.73
N LEU A 42 9.55 -3.98 -3.44
CA LEU A 42 8.34 -3.43 -4.05
C LEU A 42 8.55 -1.97 -4.45
N ARG A 43 8.22 -1.67 -5.70
CA ARG A 43 8.28 -0.33 -6.29
C ARG A 43 6.95 0.00 -6.96
N TRP A 44 6.62 1.29 -7.01
CA TRP A 44 5.39 1.77 -7.63
C TRP A 44 5.68 2.91 -8.57
N PHE A 45 5.10 2.82 -9.76
CA PHE A 45 5.26 3.83 -10.78
C PHE A 45 3.89 4.34 -11.19
N THR A 46 3.76 5.65 -11.29
CA THR A 46 2.71 6.26 -12.10
C THR A 46 3.17 6.28 -13.56
N PRO A 47 2.30 6.67 -14.52
CA PRO A 47 2.72 6.86 -15.91
C PRO A 47 3.83 7.90 -16.12
N VAL A 48 4.14 8.70 -15.11
CA VAL A 48 5.08 9.84 -15.20
C VAL A 48 6.33 9.64 -14.36
N ASN A 49 6.22 9.05 -13.17
CA ASN A 49 7.34 8.89 -12.24
C ASN A 49 7.12 7.76 -11.23
N GLU A 50 8.22 7.27 -10.65
CA GLU A 50 8.21 6.45 -9.44
C GLU A 50 7.64 7.24 -8.24
N VAL A 51 6.85 6.57 -7.41
CA VAL A 51 6.30 7.13 -6.17
C VAL A 51 6.80 6.35 -4.95
N PRO A 52 7.09 7.03 -3.82
CA PRO A 52 7.76 6.40 -2.70
C PRO A 52 6.87 5.46 -1.89
N LEU A 53 5.54 5.62 -1.97
CA LEU A 53 4.56 4.84 -1.19
C LEU A 53 3.21 4.78 -1.91
N CYS A 54 2.61 3.59 -1.97
CA CYS A 54 1.23 3.41 -2.44
C CYS A 54 0.52 2.25 -1.71
N GLY A 55 -0.47 2.57 -0.86
CA GLY A 55 -1.14 1.59 0.00
C GLY A 55 -1.99 0.57 -0.77
N HIS A 56 -2.87 1.00 -1.68
CA HIS A 56 -3.74 0.08 -2.41
C HIS A 56 -2.96 -0.84 -3.37
N ALA A 57 -1.89 -0.33 -3.98
CA ALA A 57 -1.03 -1.14 -4.84
C ALA A 57 -0.23 -2.15 -4.02
N THR A 58 0.14 -1.83 -2.78
CA THR A 58 0.74 -2.79 -1.83
C THR A 58 -0.23 -3.93 -1.50
N LEU A 59 -1.50 -3.61 -1.19
CA LEU A 59 -2.55 -4.60 -0.95
C LEU A 59 -2.74 -5.51 -2.18
N ALA A 60 -2.79 -4.93 -3.38
CA ALA A 60 -2.92 -5.70 -4.62
C ALA A 60 -1.71 -6.61 -4.86
N SER A 61 -0.48 -6.14 -4.62
CA SER A 61 0.74 -6.97 -4.74
C SER A 61 0.73 -8.15 -3.76
N ALA A 62 0.32 -7.91 -2.50
CA ALA A 62 0.15 -8.98 -1.53
C ALA A 62 -0.94 -9.98 -1.97
N ALA A 63 -2.04 -9.50 -2.56
CA ALA A 63 -3.11 -10.35 -3.08
C ALA A 63 -2.62 -11.33 -4.14
N VAL A 64 -1.82 -10.83 -5.09
CA VAL A 64 -1.23 -11.65 -6.14
C VAL A 64 -0.34 -12.72 -5.52
N LEU A 65 0.55 -12.37 -4.59
CA LEU A 65 1.45 -13.35 -3.95
C LEU A 65 0.67 -14.40 -3.15
N PHE A 66 -0.30 -14.02 -2.33
CA PHE A 66 -1.06 -14.97 -1.52
C PHE A 66 -2.01 -15.83 -2.35
N HIS A 67 -2.82 -15.23 -3.23
CA HIS A 67 -3.93 -15.94 -3.84
C HIS A 67 -3.62 -16.49 -5.21
N LYS A 68 -2.80 -15.79 -6.01
CA LYS A 68 -2.45 -16.25 -7.36
C LYS A 68 -1.20 -17.12 -7.35
N ILE A 69 -0.12 -16.62 -6.76
CA ILE A 69 1.15 -17.34 -6.68
C ILE A 69 1.13 -18.43 -5.61
N LYS A 70 0.15 -18.38 -4.69
CA LYS A 70 0.02 -19.35 -3.58
C LYS A 70 1.25 -19.36 -2.66
N ASN A 71 1.76 -18.16 -2.36
CA ASN A 71 2.83 -18.03 -1.37
C ASN A 71 2.37 -18.60 -0.02
N THR A 72 3.20 -19.44 0.60
CA THR A 72 2.84 -20.24 1.77
C THR A 72 2.95 -19.46 3.09
N ASN A 73 3.66 -18.33 3.10
CA ASN A 73 3.81 -17.51 4.29
C ASN A 73 2.47 -16.89 4.70
N SER A 74 2.30 -16.63 5.99
CA SER A 74 1.15 -15.89 6.53
C SER A 74 1.33 -14.37 6.47
N THR A 75 2.60 -13.93 6.44
CA THR A 75 3.00 -12.52 6.41
C THR A 75 4.07 -12.31 5.35
N LEU A 76 3.96 -11.22 4.60
CA LEU A 76 4.92 -10.77 3.62
C LEU A 76 5.48 -9.41 4.04
N THR A 77 6.78 -9.23 3.86
CA THR A 77 7.48 -7.96 4.07
C THR A 77 7.96 -7.43 2.73
N PHE A 78 7.63 -6.17 2.45
CA PHE A 78 8.06 -5.45 1.26
C PHE A 78 9.10 -4.41 1.62
N ALA A 79 10.32 -4.56 1.10
CA ALA A 79 11.36 -3.53 1.14
C ALA A 79 11.07 -2.48 0.06
N THR A 80 10.86 -1.24 0.48
CA THR A 80 10.43 -0.14 -0.39
C THR A 80 11.27 1.11 -0.16
N MET A 81 11.12 2.14 -1.00
CA MET A 81 11.72 3.46 -0.73
C MET A 81 11.20 4.09 0.56
N SER A 82 9.99 3.72 1.00
CA SER A 82 9.41 4.17 2.26
C SER A 82 9.67 3.21 3.43
N GLY A 83 10.74 2.42 3.36
CA GLY A 83 11.07 1.43 4.38
C GLY A 83 10.27 0.14 4.21
N GLU A 84 10.19 -0.66 5.27
CA GLU A 84 9.48 -1.93 5.24
C GLU A 84 7.96 -1.74 5.40
N LEU A 85 7.19 -2.40 4.54
CA LEU A 85 5.74 -2.52 4.66
C LEU A 85 5.38 -3.99 4.85
N ARG A 86 4.39 -4.29 5.69
CA ARG A 86 3.96 -5.68 5.94
C ARG A 86 2.54 -5.91 5.47
N ALA A 87 2.28 -7.10 4.95
CA ALA A 87 0.94 -7.55 4.58
C ALA A 87 0.71 -8.96 5.15
N ARG A 88 -0.47 -9.19 5.72
CA ARG A 88 -0.89 -10.45 6.31
C ARG A 88 -2.08 -11.02 5.55
N ARG A 89 -2.12 -12.33 5.41
CA ARG A 89 -3.33 -13.04 5.01
C ARG A 89 -4.32 -13.00 6.18
N ALA A 90 -5.54 -12.54 5.92
CA ALA A 90 -6.67 -12.64 6.85
C ALA A 90 -7.64 -13.75 6.36
N GLU A 91 -8.57 -14.17 7.21
CA GLU A 91 -9.54 -15.25 6.89
C GLU A 91 -10.46 -14.90 5.71
N ASP A 92 -10.78 -13.62 5.54
CA ASP A 92 -11.75 -13.08 4.59
C ASP A 92 -11.17 -11.96 3.70
N GLY A 93 -9.83 -11.83 3.63
CA GLY A 93 -9.18 -10.81 2.81
C GLY A 93 -7.68 -10.67 3.07
N ILE A 94 -7.14 -9.50 2.72
CA ILE A 94 -5.72 -9.18 2.93
C ILE A 94 -5.64 -7.94 3.80
N ALA A 95 -4.86 -8.05 4.87
CA ALA A 95 -4.58 -6.94 5.77
C ALA A 95 -3.19 -6.37 5.48
N ALA A 96 -3.13 -5.12 5.01
CA ALA A 96 -1.89 -4.34 5.06
C ALA A 96 -1.70 -3.84 6.49
N ILE A 97 -0.55 -4.17 7.07
CA ILE A 97 -0.12 -3.70 8.38
C ILE A 97 0.73 -2.46 8.13
N GLY A 98 0.16 -1.29 8.39
CA GLY A 98 0.90 -0.05 8.34
C GLY A 98 1.77 0.10 9.58
N ASP A 99 3.09 0.15 9.40
CA ASP A 99 4.02 0.51 10.48
C ASP A 99 4.18 2.03 10.64
N THR A 100 3.42 2.83 9.87
CA THR A 100 3.49 4.29 9.86
C THR A 100 2.70 4.89 11.02
N LEU A 101 3.40 5.62 11.89
CA LEU A 101 2.77 6.39 12.97
C LEU A 101 2.07 7.64 12.42
N VAL A 102 0.81 7.81 12.81
CA VAL A 102 0.09 9.07 12.60
C VAL A 102 0.55 10.05 13.69
N GLN A 103 1.19 11.16 13.30
CA GLN A 103 1.81 12.09 14.26
C GLN A 103 0.86 13.19 14.75
N ASP A 104 0.15 13.85 13.84
CA ASP A 104 -0.83 14.88 14.20
C ASP A 104 -1.94 14.99 13.15
N ILE A 105 -3.16 15.28 13.61
CA ILE A 105 -4.32 15.59 12.79
C ILE A 105 -4.98 16.83 13.36
N ARG A 106 -4.99 17.90 12.57
CA ARG A 106 -5.68 19.14 12.92
C ARG A 106 -6.80 19.41 11.93
N TYR A 107 -8.00 19.57 12.45
CA TYR A 107 -9.11 20.09 11.68
C TYR A 107 -9.07 21.62 11.72
N SER A 108 -9.11 22.27 10.55
CA SER A 108 -9.32 23.73 10.45
C SER A 108 -10.80 23.99 10.21
N PRO A 109 -11.53 24.56 11.20
CA PRO A 109 -12.94 24.91 11.03
C PRO A 109 -13.16 25.91 9.89
N ASP A 110 -12.23 26.84 9.72
CA ASP A 110 -12.31 27.95 8.76
C ASP A 110 -12.21 27.46 7.31
N THR A 111 -11.33 26.50 7.05
CA THR A 111 -11.11 25.98 5.70
C THR A 111 -11.89 24.69 5.41
N ARG A 112 -12.50 24.08 6.44
CA ARG A 112 -13.10 22.74 6.40
C ARG A 112 -12.14 21.69 5.83
N LYS A 113 -10.83 21.89 6.04
CA LYS A 113 -9.77 20.99 5.57
C LYS A 113 -9.06 20.36 6.76
N LEU A 114 -8.58 19.15 6.53
CA LEU A 114 -7.74 18.41 7.45
C LEU A 114 -6.28 18.69 7.13
N LEU A 115 -5.55 19.20 8.12
CA LEU A 115 -4.09 19.30 8.14
C LEU A 115 -3.56 18.06 8.83
N VAL A 116 -2.59 17.43 8.20
CA VAL A 116 -2.14 16.10 8.55
C VAL A 116 -0.62 16.11 8.56
N ARG A 117 -0.03 15.73 9.70
CA ARG A 117 1.41 15.55 9.82
C ARG A 117 1.71 14.08 10.07
N LEU A 118 2.32 13.44 9.07
CA LEU A 118 2.96 12.14 9.22
C LEU A 118 4.34 12.35 9.83
N SER A 119 4.89 11.35 10.55
CA SER A 119 6.17 11.54 11.23
C SER A 119 7.32 11.87 10.27
N ASP A 120 8.05 12.94 10.59
CA ASP A 120 9.15 13.53 9.81
C ASP A 120 10.42 12.66 9.68
N SER A 121 10.33 11.33 9.76
CA SER A 121 11.44 10.46 9.33
C SER A 121 11.73 10.56 7.82
N TYR A 122 10.89 11.28 7.06
CA TYR A 122 11.03 11.48 5.63
C TYR A 122 11.46 12.91 5.30
N ASN A 123 12.75 13.09 5.05
CA ASN A 123 13.26 14.31 4.45
C ASN A 123 12.62 14.54 3.06
N ARG A 124 11.86 15.64 2.94
CA ARG A 124 11.41 16.35 1.72
C ARG A 124 10.58 15.57 0.69
N VAL A 125 9.29 15.92 0.57
CA VAL A 125 8.71 16.83 -0.44
C VAL A 125 7.18 16.78 -0.31
N GLN A 126 6.57 17.92 0.00
CA GLN A 126 5.13 18.14 -0.01
C GLN A 126 4.55 17.95 -1.42
N LYS A 127 3.95 16.79 -1.71
CA LYS A 127 2.84 16.67 -2.70
C LYS A 127 1.96 15.41 -2.63
N TYR A 128 2.18 14.46 -1.72
CA TYR A 128 1.54 13.13 -1.78
C TYR A 128 0.37 12.88 -0.80
N LEU A 129 -0.20 13.93 -0.18
CA LEU A 129 -1.22 13.83 0.88
C LEU A 129 -2.62 13.32 0.46
N ARG A 130 -2.85 12.95 -0.81
CA ARG A 130 -4.15 12.36 -1.22
C ARG A 130 -4.23 10.84 -1.03
N ARG A 131 -3.10 10.12 -0.92
CA ARG A 131 -3.09 8.65 -1.08
C ARG A 131 -2.94 7.83 0.22
N SER A 132 -2.84 8.49 1.38
CA SER A 132 -2.87 7.85 2.72
C SER A 132 -4.01 8.37 3.61
N ALA A 133 -5.08 8.89 3.00
CA ALA A 133 -6.18 9.51 3.73
C ALA A 133 -6.76 8.60 4.82
N HIS A 134 -6.85 7.28 4.60
CA HIS A 134 -7.42 6.35 5.57
C HIS A 134 -6.54 6.09 6.80
N THR A 135 -5.21 6.01 6.64
CA THR A 135 -4.27 5.90 7.76
C THR A 135 -4.42 7.09 8.71
N VAL A 136 -4.69 8.25 8.14
CA VAL A 136 -4.83 9.49 8.88
C VAL A 136 -6.23 9.60 9.47
N LEU A 137 -7.26 9.45 8.65
CA LEU A 137 -8.65 9.60 9.06
C LEU A 137 -9.03 8.61 10.17
N SER A 138 -8.37 7.46 10.25
CA SER A 138 -8.65 6.46 11.28
C SER A 138 -8.40 6.97 12.71
N SER A 139 -7.28 7.65 12.98
CA SER A 139 -6.99 8.18 14.31
C SER A 139 -8.01 9.26 14.71
N TYR A 140 -8.37 10.14 13.76
CA TYR A 140 -9.40 11.16 13.97
C TYR A 140 -10.77 10.54 14.26
N TRP A 141 -11.27 9.67 13.38
CA TRP A 141 -12.58 9.04 13.57
C TRP A 141 -12.61 8.13 14.79
N SER A 142 -11.48 7.53 15.18
CA SER A 142 -11.39 6.78 16.43
C SER A 142 -11.68 7.65 17.64
N GLN A 143 -11.13 8.86 17.69
CA GLN A 143 -11.38 9.81 18.77
C GLN A 143 -12.82 10.34 18.74
N GLN A 144 -13.33 10.69 17.55
CA GLN A 144 -14.68 11.23 17.40
C GLN A 144 -15.77 10.20 17.72
N LEU A 145 -15.58 8.95 17.30
CA LEU A 145 -16.58 7.89 17.45
C LEU A 145 -16.39 7.05 18.71
N GLY A 146 -15.26 7.20 19.41
CA GLY A 146 -14.86 6.33 20.52
C GLY A 146 -14.63 4.88 20.12
N LYS A 147 -14.33 4.61 18.84
CA LYS A 147 -14.18 3.25 18.26
C LYS A 147 -12.75 2.97 17.83
N LYS A 148 -12.30 1.73 18.00
CA LYS A 148 -10.99 1.27 17.49
C LYS A 148 -11.09 0.49 16.19
N GLU A 149 -12.24 -0.14 15.97
CA GLU A 149 -12.61 -0.82 14.74
C GLU A 149 -13.60 0.02 13.95
N MET A 150 -13.32 0.24 12.67
CA MET A 150 -14.15 1.03 11.77
C MET A 150 -14.18 0.41 10.38
N ARG A 151 -15.32 0.54 9.70
CA ARG A 151 -15.44 0.26 8.27
C ARG A 151 -15.56 1.58 7.52
N ALA A 152 -14.66 1.82 6.57
CA ALA A 152 -14.64 2.98 5.71
C ALA A 152 -15.12 2.61 4.31
N PHE A 153 -15.92 3.49 3.69
CA PHE A 153 -16.33 3.38 2.30
C PHE A 153 -15.84 4.60 1.52
N GLN A 154 -15.13 4.38 0.41
CA GLN A 154 -14.71 5.42 -0.49
C GLN A 154 -15.85 5.77 -1.45
N CYS A 155 -16.54 6.88 -1.17
CA CYS A 155 -17.64 7.44 -1.99
C CYS A 155 -17.15 7.97 -3.34
N SER A 156 -16.74 7.07 -4.23
CA SER A 156 -16.35 7.36 -5.61
C SER A 156 -17.18 6.51 -6.57
N ARG A 157 -17.17 6.82 -7.87
CA ARG A 157 -17.85 6.00 -8.89
C ARG A 157 -17.40 4.52 -8.88
N ARG A 158 -16.16 4.25 -8.45
CA ARG A 158 -15.60 2.90 -8.36
C ARG A 158 -15.89 2.21 -7.02
N GLY A 159 -16.37 2.95 -6.02
CA GLY A 159 -16.51 2.46 -4.65
C GLY A 159 -15.17 2.01 -4.03
N GLY A 160 -15.26 1.35 -2.89
CA GLY A 160 -14.14 0.72 -2.20
C GLY A 160 -14.40 0.66 -0.71
N GLU A 161 -14.36 -0.54 -0.13
CA GLU A 161 -14.49 -0.74 1.31
C GLU A 161 -13.14 -1.08 1.93
N LEU A 162 -12.91 -0.56 3.14
CA LEU A 162 -11.73 -0.84 3.92
C LEU A 162 -12.13 -1.02 5.38
N ASP A 163 -11.78 -2.16 5.96
CA ASP A 163 -11.80 -2.33 7.41
C ASP A 163 -10.53 -1.70 7.99
N ILE A 164 -10.68 -0.94 9.07
CA ILE A 164 -9.59 -0.19 9.70
C ILE A 164 -9.59 -0.48 11.20
N SER A 165 -8.42 -0.87 11.71
CA SER A 165 -8.20 -1.16 13.13
C SER A 165 -7.09 -0.26 13.66
N LEU A 166 -7.39 0.56 14.68
CA LEU A 166 -6.40 1.38 15.38
C LEU A 166 -5.82 0.61 16.56
N ARG A 167 -4.52 0.35 16.50
CA ARG A 167 -3.78 -0.39 17.52
C ARG A 167 -3.45 0.49 18.74
N PRO A 168 -3.23 -0.10 19.93
CA PRO A 168 -2.87 0.64 21.14
C PRO A 168 -1.57 1.44 21.03
N ASP A 169 -0.65 1.00 20.18
CA ASP A 169 0.64 1.65 19.89
C ASP A 169 0.53 2.81 18.89
N GLY A 170 -0.69 3.19 18.48
CA GLY A 170 -0.95 4.26 17.53
C GLY A 170 -0.80 3.87 16.06
N ARG A 171 -0.54 2.59 15.75
CA ARG A 171 -0.48 2.07 14.38
C ARG A 171 -1.87 1.73 13.84
N VAL A 172 -1.98 1.68 12.52
CA VAL A 172 -3.25 1.45 11.82
C VAL A 172 -3.10 0.24 10.92
N ASP A 173 -3.91 -0.79 11.18
CA ASP A 173 -4.07 -1.92 10.29
C ASP A 173 -5.22 -1.60 9.32
N MET A 174 -5.01 -1.87 8.03
CA MET A 174 -6.00 -1.64 6.98
C MET A 174 -6.21 -2.94 6.22
N LYS A 175 -7.46 -3.37 6.12
CA LYS A 175 -7.84 -4.60 5.45
C LYS A 175 -8.84 -4.31 4.35
N GLY A 176 -8.58 -4.88 3.18
CA GLY A 176 -9.43 -4.71 2.00
C GLY A 176 -9.47 -5.96 1.16
N GLY A 177 -10.54 -6.09 0.38
CA GLY A 177 -10.64 -7.09 -0.67
C GLY A 177 -9.79 -6.72 -1.88
N ALA A 178 -9.36 -7.73 -2.63
CA ALA A 178 -8.70 -7.56 -3.91
C ALA A 178 -9.23 -8.61 -4.90
N ALA A 179 -9.42 -8.20 -6.15
CA ALA A 179 -9.87 -9.05 -7.23
C ALA A 179 -8.91 -8.95 -8.43
N ILE A 180 -8.60 -10.09 -9.03
CA ILE A 180 -7.83 -10.14 -10.28
C ILE A 180 -8.81 -9.86 -11.42
N VAL A 181 -8.57 -8.77 -12.15
CA VAL A 181 -9.42 -8.36 -13.29
C VAL A 181 -8.86 -8.87 -14.61
N LEU A 182 -7.53 -8.88 -14.75
CA LEU A 182 -6.83 -9.32 -15.95
C LEU A 182 -5.51 -9.96 -15.56
N GLU A 183 -5.12 -11.01 -16.30
CA GLU A 183 -3.85 -11.71 -16.16
C GLU A 183 -3.28 -11.98 -17.55
N GLY A 184 -1.97 -11.82 -17.70
CA GLY A 184 -1.28 -12.09 -18.95
C GLY A 184 0.23 -11.96 -18.79
N THR A 185 0.92 -12.12 -19.90
CA THR A 185 2.37 -11.96 -20.00
C THR A 185 2.66 -10.72 -20.82
N LEU A 186 3.60 -9.89 -20.34
CA LEU A 186 4.13 -8.76 -21.10
C LEU A 186 5.45 -9.17 -21.74
N THR A 187 5.58 -8.95 -23.05
CA THR A 187 6.85 -9.09 -23.76
C THR A 187 7.55 -7.73 -23.75
N VAL A 188 8.80 -7.73 -23.30
CA VAL A 188 9.66 -6.55 -23.10
C VAL A 188 10.95 -6.70 -23.86
#